data_AF-A0A2D4PJ36-F1
#
_entry.id   AF-A0A2D4PJ36-F1
#
_cell.length_a   1.000
_cell.length_b   1.000
_cell.length_c   1.000
_cell.angle_alpha   90.00
_cell.angle_beta   90.00
_cell.angle_gamma   90.00
#
_symmetry.space_group_name_H-M   'P 1'
#
loop_
_entity.id
_entity.type
_entity.pdbx_description
1 polymer ?
#
loop_
_entity_poly.entity_id
_entity_poly.type
_entity_poly.pdbx_seq_one_letter_code
_entity_poly.pdbx_strand_id
1 'polypeptide(L)'
;GTWRHRPSSAPPAAAMSLLCVRVKKAELQGPPDKFNTYVTLKVQNVKSTTVAVRGAQPSWEQDFLFEISRLDLGLIVEVWDKGLIWDTMVGTAWIALETVRQSDEEGTG
;
A
#
# COMPACT_ATOMS: atom_id res chain seq x y z
N GLY A 1 -18.84 -29.24 -44.77
CA GLY A 1 -18.56 -27.90 -44.22
C GLY A 1 -17.93 -28.06 -42.87
N THR A 2 -16.68 -27.62 -42.70
CA THR A 2 -15.93 -27.78 -41.45
C THR A 2 -16.24 -26.63 -40.50
N TRP A 3 -17.01 -26.90 -39.44
CA TRP A 3 -17.22 -25.98 -38.33
C TRP A 3 -15.91 -25.85 -37.54
N ARG A 4 -15.24 -24.70 -37.65
CA ARG A 4 -14.11 -24.37 -36.76
C ARG A 4 -14.68 -23.76 -35.48
N HIS A 5 -14.64 -24.53 -34.40
CA HIS A 5 -14.73 -23.98 -33.05
C HIS A 5 -13.57 -23.01 -32.84
N ARG A 6 -13.87 -21.72 -32.62
CA ARG A 6 -12.93 -20.81 -31.97
C ARG A 6 -12.90 -21.17 -30.49
N PRO A 7 -11.74 -21.40 -29.86
CA PRO A 7 -11.65 -21.24 -28.43
C PRO A 7 -11.72 -19.74 -28.15
N SER A 8 -12.80 -19.29 -27.52
CA SER A 8 -12.80 -18.01 -26.83
C SER A 8 -11.95 -18.19 -25.58
N SER A 9 -10.64 -17.96 -25.68
CA SER A 9 -9.78 -17.87 -24.50
C SER A 9 -10.09 -16.55 -23.81
N ALA A 10 -11.08 -16.56 -22.92
CA ALA A 10 -11.13 -15.56 -21.87
C ALA A 10 -9.76 -15.59 -21.16
N PRO A 11 -9.13 -14.44 -20.87
CA PRO A 11 -7.90 -14.44 -20.10
C PRO A 11 -8.16 -15.18 -18.78
N PRO A 12 -7.22 -16.01 -18.30
CA PRO A 12 -7.36 -16.64 -17.00
C PRO A 12 -7.67 -15.55 -15.98
N ALA A 13 -8.67 -15.79 -15.13
CA ALA A 13 -8.95 -14.91 -14.01
C ALA A 13 -7.63 -14.71 -13.24
N ALA A 14 -7.15 -13.48 -13.16
CA ALA A 14 -5.91 -13.20 -12.45
C ALA A 14 -6.07 -13.71 -11.02
N ALA A 15 -5.14 -14.56 -10.57
CA ALA A 15 -5.13 -15.01 -9.19
C ALA A 15 -5.03 -13.78 -8.28
N MET A 16 -6.01 -13.61 -7.39
CA MET A 16 -6.04 -12.52 -6.42
C MET A 16 -5.29 -12.96 -5.17
N SER A 17 -4.49 -12.06 -4.60
CA SER A 17 -3.79 -12.23 -3.33
C SER A 17 -4.16 -11.10 -2.38
N LEU A 18 -4.07 -11.35 -1.08
CA LEU A 18 -4.27 -10.33 -0.06
C LEU A 18 -2.91 -9.81 0.42
N LEU A 19 -2.72 -8.49 0.34
CA LEU A 19 -1.58 -7.79 0.88
C LEU A 19 -1.98 -7.13 2.21
N CYS A 20 -1.41 -7.60 3.31
CA CYS A 20 -1.55 -6.98 4.62
C CYS A 20 -0.39 -6.02 4.89
N VAL A 21 -0.70 -4.76 5.20
CA VAL A 21 0.29 -3.71 5.47
C VAL A 21 -0.03 -3.06 6.81
N ARG A 22 0.92 -3.14 7.75
CA ARG A 22 0.86 -2.41 9.02
C ARG A 22 1.73 -1.16 8.97
N VAL A 23 1.12 0.00 9.11
CA VAL A 23 1.83 1.27 9.31
C VAL A 23 1.99 1.49 10.81
N LYS A 24 3.20 1.26 11.33
CA LYS A 24 3.49 1.35 12.77
C LYS A 24 3.82 2.77 13.23
N LYS A 25 5.04 3.21 12.95
CA LYS A 25 5.61 4.48 13.43
C LYS A 25 6.75 4.96 12.54
N ALA A 26 7.14 6.23 12.70
CA ALA A 26 8.32 6.80 12.07
C ALA A 26 9.14 7.62 13.08
N GLU A 27 10.37 7.96 12.70
CA GLU A 27 11.22 8.90 13.41
C GLU A 27 11.70 9.97 12.42
N LEU A 28 11.26 11.20 12.65
CA LEU A 28 11.48 12.35 11.78
C LEU A 28 12.55 13.25 12.40
N GLN A 29 13.48 13.72 11.57
CA GLN A 29 14.53 14.63 12.02
C GLN A 29 14.00 16.05 12.10
N GLY A 30 13.82 16.56 13.31
CA GLY A 30 13.46 17.96 13.54
C GLY A 30 12.68 18.20 14.84
N PRO A 31 12.32 19.47 15.12
CA PRO A 31 11.50 19.83 16.27
C PRO A 31 10.12 19.14 16.25
N PRO A 32 9.66 18.53 17.36
CA PRO A 32 8.39 17.78 17.39
C PRO A 32 7.15 18.61 17.05
N ASP A 33 7.17 19.90 17.37
CA ASP A 33 6.07 20.85 17.15
C ASP A 33 5.83 21.19 15.67
N LYS A 34 6.78 20.83 14.79
CA LYS A 34 6.70 21.13 13.36
C LYS A 34 5.99 20.08 12.53
N PHE A 35 5.78 18.88 13.05
CA PHE A 35 5.27 17.77 12.26
C PHE A 35 3.82 17.43 12.59
N ASN A 36 3.02 17.25 11.54
CA ASN A 36 1.67 16.71 11.58
C ASN A 36 1.49 15.71 10.42
N THR A 37 2.07 14.53 10.57
CA THR A 37 2.30 13.63 9.43
C THR A 37 1.27 12.52 9.31
N TYR A 38 1.00 12.12 8.07
CA TYR A 38 0.23 10.93 7.72
C TYR A 38 0.96 10.13 6.64
N VAL A 39 0.57 8.87 6.48
CA VAL A 39 1.13 7.96 5.47
C VAL A 39 0.07 7.66 4.42
N THR A 40 0.46 7.70 3.15
CA THR A 40 -0.36 7.16 2.06
C THR A 40 0.28 5.89 1.52
N LEU A 41 -0.55 4.89 1.30
CA LEU A 41 -0.21 3.62 0.67
C LEU A 41 -0.89 3.58 -0.69
N LYS A 42 -0.13 3.39 -1.77
CA LYS A 42 -0.66 3.27 -3.13
C LYS A 42 -0.23 1.94 -3.74
N VAL A 43 -1.21 1.15 -4.17
CA VAL A 43 -0.99 -0.15 -4.80
C VAL A 43 -2.10 -0.41 -5.82
N GLN A 44 -1.75 -0.79 -7.05
CA GLN A 44 -2.70 -1.20 -8.10
C GLN A 44 -3.93 -0.28 -8.28
N ASN A 45 -3.70 1.03 -8.37
CA ASN A 45 -4.74 2.08 -8.48
C ASN A 45 -5.62 2.29 -7.24
N VAL A 46 -5.35 1.56 -6.16
CA VAL A 46 -5.94 1.79 -4.84
C VAL A 46 -5.01 2.69 -4.03
N LYS A 47 -5.60 3.60 -3.26
CA LYS A 47 -4.91 4.46 -2.31
C LYS A 47 -5.61 4.42 -0.96
N SER A 48 -4.85 4.19 0.11
CA SER A 48 -5.29 4.33 1.49
C SER A 48 -4.43 5.35 2.23
N THR A 49 -4.99 6.00 3.25
CA THR A 49 -4.32 7.06 4.01
C THR A 49 -4.54 6.86 5.50
N THR A 50 -3.50 7.03 6.31
CA THR A 50 -3.63 7.02 7.78
C THR A 50 -4.21 8.34 8.30
N VAL A 51 -4.57 8.37 9.59
CA VAL A 51 -4.80 9.64 10.29
C VAL A 51 -3.51 10.44 10.41
N ALA A 52 -3.62 11.77 10.45
CA ALA A 52 -2.48 12.64 10.73
C ALA A 52 -2.15 12.61 12.23
N VAL A 53 -0.88 12.39 12.56
CA VAL A 53 -0.35 12.32 13.93
C VAL A 53 0.75 13.36 14.09
N ARG A 54 0.68 14.12 15.19
CA ARG A 54 1.65 15.17 15.50
C ARG A 54 2.88 14.61 16.20
N GLY A 55 4.02 15.28 16.02
CA GLY A 55 5.27 14.95 16.69
C GLY A 55 6.34 14.40 15.75
N ALA A 56 7.60 14.48 16.19
CA ALA A 56 8.74 13.93 15.45
C ALA A 56 8.80 12.38 15.48
N GLN A 57 8.06 11.74 16.38
CA GLN A 57 7.97 10.28 16.49
C GLN A 57 6.49 9.84 16.38
N PRO A 58 5.85 10.03 15.21
CA PRO A 58 4.44 9.66 15.04
C PRO A 58 4.26 8.14 15.12
N SER A 59 3.18 7.71 15.76
CA SER A 59 2.76 6.31 15.86
C SER A 59 1.32 6.19 15.35
N TRP A 60 1.13 5.46 14.25
CA TRP A 60 -0.18 5.25 13.62
C TRP A 60 -0.82 3.92 14.01
N GLU A 61 -0.01 2.86 14.16
CA GLU A 61 -0.45 1.49 14.49
C GLU A 61 -1.73 1.08 13.74
N GLN A 62 -1.74 1.29 12.42
CA GLN A 62 -2.90 1.07 11.56
C GLN A 62 -2.63 -0.02 10.54
N ASP A 63 -3.56 -0.97 10.45
CA ASP A 63 -3.55 -2.06 9.49
C ASP A 63 -4.38 -1.74 8.24
N PHE A 64 -3.88 -2.12 7.07
CA PHE A 64 -4.56 -2.02 5.79
C PHE A 64 -4.50 -3.36 5.07
N LEU A 65 -5.60 -3.72 4.42
CA LEU A 65 -5.70 -4.90 3.57
C LEU A 65 -5.99 -4.45 2.14
N PHE A 66 -5.23 -4.97 1.20
CA PHE A 66 -5.42 -4.71 -0.23
C PHE A 66 -5.57 -6.03 -0.96
N GLU A 67 -6.56 -6.09 -1.85
CA GLU A 67 -6.61 -7.13 -2.87
C GLU A 67 -5.69 -6.75 -4.03
N ILE A 68 -4.76 -7.65 -4.36
CA ILE A 68 -3.76 -7.45 -5.40
C ILE A 68 -3.78 -8.60 -6.40
N SER A 69 -3.58 -8.32 -7.68
CA SER A 69 -3.50 -9.33 -8.76
C SER A 69 -2.15 -9.37 -9.47
N ARG A 70 -1.41 -8.25 -9.41
CA ARG A 70 -0.14 -8.04 -10.10
C ARG A 70 1.04 -7.90 -9.13
N LEU A 71 1.79 -8.98 -8.95
CA LEU A 71 2.99 -9.03 -8.10
C LEU A 71 4.23 -8.40 -8.78
N ASP A 72 4.18 -8.19 -10.09
CA ASP A 72 5.19 -7.49 -10.90
C ASP A 72 5.24 -5.97 -10.64
N LEU A 73 4.31 -5.45 -9.84
CA LEU A 73 4.28 -4.05 -9.43
C LEU A 73 4.84 -3.86 -8.01
N GLY A 74 4.78 -2.61 -7.53
CA GLY A 74 5.16 -2.28 -6.15
C GLY A 74 4.07 -1.55 -5.37
N LEU A 75 4.26 -1.57 -4.04
CA LEU A 75 3.59 -0.70 -3.09
C LEU A 75 4.40 0.59 -2.96
N ILE A 76 3.76 1.74 -3.17
CA ILE A 76 4.35 3.04 -2.89
C ILE A 76 3.87 3.49 -1.50
N VAL A 77 4.82 3.84 -0.64
CA VAL A 77 4.59 4.43 0.67
C VAL A 77 5.05 5.88 0.61
N GLU A 78 4.20 6.82 0.97
CA GLU A 78 4.56 8.24 1.04
C GLU A 78 4.21 8.77 2.42
N VAL A 79 5.14 9.50 3.02
CA VAL A 79 4.93 10.26 4.25
C VAL A 79 4.71 11.71 3.86
N TRP A 80 3.61 12.28 4.34
CA TRP A 80 3.20 13.65 4.06
C TRP A 80 3.06 14.41 5.35
N ASP A 81 3.49 15.66 5.36
CA ASP A 81 3.24 16.61 6.43
C ASP A 81 2.03 17.46 6.08
N LYS A 82 1.02 17.44 6.96
CA LYS A 82 -0.27 18.07 6.72
C LYS A 82 -0.18 19.57 6.98
N GLY A 83 -0.32 20.35 5.92
CA GLY A 83 -0.34 21.81 6.00
C GLY A 83 -1.75 22.38 6.14
N LEU A 84 -1.82 23.70 6.27
CA LEU A 84 -3.10 24.42 6.31
C LEU A 84 -3.72 24.59 4.92
N ILE A 85 -2.89 24.73 3.88
CA ILE A 85 -3.32 25.00 2.50
C ILE A 85 -2.89 23.86 1.57
N TRP A 86 -1.64 23.41 1.69
CA TRP A 86 -1.09 22.28 0.93
C TRP A 86 -0.28 21.37 1.85
N ASP A 87 -0.28 20.08 1.52
CA ASP A 87 0.54 19.09 2.21
C ASP A 87 1.91 19.00 1.55
N THR A 88 2.94 18.72 2.36
CA THR A 88 4.34 18.66 1.90
C THR A 88 4.84 17.22 1.96
N MET A 89 5.46 16.74 0.89
CA MET A 89 6.08 15.41 0.87
C MET A 89 7.29 15.39 1.82
N VAL A 90 7.27 14.49 2.80
CA VAL A 90 8.39 14.26 3.74
C VAL A 90 9.32 13.18 3.19
N GLY A 91 8.75 12.12 2.62
CA GLY A 91 9.53 11.02 2.06
C GLY A 91 8.67 10.03 1.30
N THR A 92 9.32 9.20 0.48
CA THR A 92 8.68 8.13 -0.27
C THR A 92 9.55 6.89 -0.29
N ALA A 93 8.92 5.72 -0.30
CA ALA A 93 9.55 4.43 -0.47
C ALA A 93 8.74 3.58 -1.45
N TRP A 94 9.45 2.80 -2.27
CA TRP A 94 8.85 1.83 -3.17
C TRP A 94 9.27 0.43 -2.77
N ILE A 95 8.29 -0.46 -2.61
CA ILE A 95 8.50 -1.85 -2.19
C ILE A 95 7.98 -2.76 -3.30
N ALA A 96 8.88 -3.52 -3.94
CA ALA A 96 8.52 -4.50 -4.96
C ALA A 96 7.69 -5.64 -4.35
N LEU A 97 6.49 -5.90 -4.87
CA LEU A 97 5.61 -6.92 -4.30
C LEU A 97 6.15 -8.35 -4.50
N GLU A 98 6.92 -8.59 -5.56
CA GLU A 98 7.62 -9.86 -5.79
C GLU A 98 8.59 -10.26 -4.66
N THR A 99 9.08 -9.28 -3.88
CA THR A 99 10.01 -9.54 -2.77
C THR A 99 9.31 -9.75 -1.43
N VAL A 100 8.01 -9.48 -1.37
CA VAL A 100 7.20 -9.66 -0.16
C VAL A 100 6.94 -11.16 0.00
N ARG A 101 7.35 -11.71 1.15
CA ARG A 101 7.12 -13.12 1.47
C ARG A 101 5.62 -13.41 1.46
N GLN A 102 5.22 -14.36 0.63
CA GLN A 102 3.88 -14.92 0.66
C GLN A 102 3.77 -15.87 1.85
N SER A 103 2.74 -15.67 2.67
CA SER A 103 2.33 -16.66 3.65
C SER A 103 1.13 -17.39 3.07
N ASP A 104 1.30 -18.68 2.77
CA ASP A 104 0.20 -19.60 2.40
C ASP A 104 -0.60 -20.07 3.64
N GLU A 105 -0.48 -19.36 4.77
CA GLU A 105 -1.17 -19.72 6.00
C GLU A 105 -2.63 -19.25 5.88
N GLU A 106 -3.47 -20.14 5.35
CA GLU A 106 -4.92 -20.14 5.56
C GLU A 106 -5.14 -20.32 7.08
N GLY A 107 -4.99 -19.23 7.83
CA GLY A 107 -5.34 -19.21 9.24
C GLY A 107 -6.82 -19.54 9.35
N THR A 108 -7.16 -20.61 10.09
CA THR A 108 -8.52 -20.85 10.56
C THR A 108 -9.04 -19.55 11.17
N GLY A 109 -10.06 -18.98 10.53
CA GLY A 109 -10.67 -17.70 10.91
C GLY A 109 -11.28 -17.66 12.29
#